data_AF-A0A2E2Y7P4-F1
#
_entry.id   AF-A0A2E2Y7P4-F1
#
_cell.length_a   1.000
_cell.length_b   1.000
_cell.length_c   1.000
_cell.angle_alpha   90.00
_cell.angle_beta   90.00
_cell.angle_gamma   90.00
#
_symmetry.space_group_name_H-M   'P 1'
#
loop_
_entity.id
_entity.type
_entity.pdbx_description
1 polymer ?
#
loop_
_entity_poly.entity_id
_entity_poly.type
_entity_poly.pdbx_seq_one_letter_code
_entity_poly.pdbx_strand_id
1 'polypeptide(L)'
;MNNGPRNTQRIDSFVTMNILFKTAIVCVLLPLISPQVKAQSKTDSSAVKEIVVFTTRGINASGARYHVDKCRYLKNGQIHIDERIALQRGLLPCSVCLPERTSDLSHLRQKKVVPKKNVYRKCGFKTNSGAKCRRKALDDSRYCELHYSRERKKK
;
A
#
# COMPACT_ATOMS: atom_id res chain seq x y z
N MET A 1 -80.85 12.22 -13.97
CA MET A 1 -81.30 12.02 -12.58
C MET A 1 -80.87 10.63 -12.10
N ASN A 2 -80.23 10.55 -10.92
CA ASN A 2 -80.09 9.42 -9.96
C ASN A 2 -79.55 8.04 -10.44
N ASN A 3 -78.79 7.22 -9.70
CA ASN A 3 -77.99 7.28 -8.45
C ASN A 3 -77.24 5.92 -8.27
N GLY A 4 -75.94 5.94 -7.95
CA GLY A 4 -75.18 4.96 -7.14
C GLY A 4 -74.94 3.50 -7.62
N PRO A 5 -74.05 2.71 -6.96
CA PRO A 5 -73.33 2.99 -5.71
C PRO A 5 -71.78 2.92 -5.78
N ARG A 6 -71.18 3.49 -4.72
CA ARG A 6 -69.77 3.56 -4.36
C ARG A 6 -69.30 2.25 -3.71
N ASN A 7 -68.10 1.77 -4.05
CA ASN A 7 -67.40 0.72 -3.31
C ASN A 7 -66.16 1.32 -2.63
N THR A 8 -66.23 1.44 -1.31
CA THR A 8 -65.18 1.99 -0.44
C THR A 8 -64.45 0.80 0.17
N GLN A 9 -63.22 0.53 -0.27
CA GLN A 9 -62.37 -0.46 0.40
C GLN A 9 -61.73 0.18 1.63
N ARG A 10 -62.09 -0.36 2.79
CA ARG A 10 -61.58 -0.05 4.13
C ARG A 10 -60.16 -0.61 4.23
N ILE A 11 -59.17 0.28 4.40
CA ILE A 11 -57.77 -0.11 4.63
C ILE A 11 -57.58 -0.18 6.14
N ASP A 12 -57.09 -1.32 6.64
CA ASP A 12 -57.02 -1.62 8.07
C ASP A 12 -55.93 -0.80 8.78
N SER A 13 -56.37 0.05 9.71
CA SER A 13 -55.57 1.00 10.51
C SER A 13 -54.58 0.37 11.50
N PHE A 14 -54.41 -0.96 11.50
CA PHE A 14 -53.56 -1.68 12.46
C PHE A 14 -52.10 -1.83 12.01
N VAL A 15 -51.84 -1.87 10.70
CA VAL A 15 -50.47 -2.08 10.16
C VAL A 15 -49.63 -0.80 10.23
N THR A 16 -50.26 0.37 10.09
CA THR A 16 -49.58 1.67 10.11
C THR A 16 -49.12 2.08 11.51
N MET A 17 -49.80 1.65 12.57
CA MET A 17 -49.42 2.03 13.95
C MET A 17 -48.17 1.28 14.44
N ASN A 18 -47.98 0.01 14.08
CA ASN A 18 -46.84 -0.79 14.55
C ASN A 18 -45.48 -0.39 13.93
N ILE A 19 -45.48 0.25 12.76
CA ILE A 19 -44.27 0.71 12.08
C ILE A 19 -43.81 2.06 12.65
N LEU A 20 -44.76 2.95 12.97
CA LEU A 20 -44.49 4.24 13.62
C LEU A 20 -44.00 4.09 15.07
N PHE A 21 -44.53 3.11 15.82
CA PHE A 21 -44.05 2.85 17.20
C PHE A 21 -42.63 2.25 17.24
N LYS A 22 -42.26 1.40 16.28
CA LYS A 22 -40.91 0.79 16.23
C LYS A 22 -39.81 1.77 15.84
N THR A 23 -40.10 2.73 14.95
CA THR A 23 -39.11 3.75 14.54
C THR A 23 -38.95 4.86 15.59
N ALA A 24 -40.01 5.19 16.34
CA ALA A 24 -39.93 6.16 17.43
C ALA A 24 -39.03 5.68 18.59
N ILE A 25 -39.06 4.39 18.93
CA ILE A 25 -38.25 3.82 20.03
C ILE A 25 -36.75 3.84 19.71
N VAL A 26 -36.36 3.64 18.45
CA VAL A 26 -34.96 3.68 18.00
C VAL A 26 -34.41 5.12 17.99
N CYS A 27 -35.22 6.12 17.67
CA CYS A 27 -34.77 7.52 17.64
C CYS A 27 -34.71 8.19 19.02
N VAL A 28 -35.51 7.75 20.00
CA VAL A 28 -35.54 8.35 21.35
C VAL A 28 -34.49 7.75 22.28
N LEU A 29 -34.06 6.50 22.06
CA LEU A 29 -33.08 5.82 22.93
C LEU A 29 -31.61 5.94 22.49
N LEU A 30 -31.31 6.50 21.30
CA LEU A 30 -29.94 6.56 20.78
C LEU A 30 -29.07 7.81 21.06
N PRO A 31 -29.54 8.96 21.62
CA PRO A 31 -28.65 10.11 21.79
C PRO A 31 -28.13 10.35 23.23
N LEU A 32 -28.19 9.39 24.16
CA LEU A 32 -27.82 9.63 25.57
C LEU A 32 -26.53 8.98 26.09
N ILE A 33 -25.68 8.46 25.19
CA ILE A 33 -24.36 7.99 25.59
C ILE A 33 -23.34 8.62 24.65
N SER A 34 -23.06 9.91 24.87
CA SER A 34 -21.80 10.50 24.43
C SER A 34 -20.73 10.03 25.42
N PRO A 35 -19.89 9.03 25.12
CA PRO A 35 -18.76 8.76 25.97
C PRO A 35 -17.89 10.01 25.93
N GLN A 36 -17.84 10.76 27.04
CA GLN A 36 -16.80 11.75 27.21
C GLN A 36 -15.49 10.99 27.35
N VAL A 37 -14.87 10.70 26.20
CA VAL A 37 -13.52 10.18 26.13
C VAL A 37 -12.64 11.28 26.70
N LYS A 38 -12.29 11.16 27.98
CA LYS A 38 -11.21 11.93 28.58
C LYS A 38 -9.94 11.53 27.83
N ALA A 39 -9.59 12.31 26.82
CA ALA A 39 -8.30 12.21 26.16
C ALA A 39 -7.25 12.34 27.27
N GLN A 40 -6.55 11.25 27.56
CA GLN A 40 -5.41 11.29 28.46
C GLN A 40 -4.36 12.15 27.78
N SER A 41 -4.27 13.42 28.17
CA SER A 41 -3.16 14.30 27.81
C SER A 41 -1.94 13.82 28.58
N LYS A 42 -1.34 12.73 28.10
CA LYS A 42 -0.01 12.33 28.51
C LYS A 42 0.92 13.38 27.90
N THR A 43 1.27 14.38 28.69
CA THR A 43 2.32 15.32 28.32
C THR A 43 3.60 14.52 28.25
N ASP A 44 4.01 14.16 27.02
CA ASP A 44 5.29 13.51 26.75
C ASP A 44 6.42 14.46 27.16
N SER A 45 6.79 14.43 28.45
CA SER A 45 8.08 14.91 28.93
C SER A 45 9.16 13.91 28.52
N SER A 46 9.46 13.86 27.23
CA SER A 46 10.79 13.51 26.79
C SER A 46 11.37 14.76 26.15
N ALA A 47 12.53 15.20 26.63
CA ALA A 47 13.30 16.25 25.98
C ALA A 47 13.79 15.70 24.62
N VAL A 48 12.89 15.69 23.63
CA VAL A 48 13.21 15.29 22.27
C VAL A 48 14.09 16.39 21.70
N LYS A 49 15.38 16.08 21.51
CA LYS A 49 16.27 16.94 20.72
C LYS A 49 15.77 16.91 19.29
N GLU A 50 15.08 17.97 18.88
CA GLU A 50 14.69 18.16 17.50
C GLU A 50 15.95 18.35 16.66
N ILE A 51 16.16 17.45 15.69
CA ILE A 51 17.31 17.50 14.78
C ILE A 51 16.86 18.06 13.43
N VAL A 52 17.75 18.84 12.82
CA VAL A 52 17.59 19.29 11.43
C VAL A 52 17.93 18.12 10.51
N VAL A 53 17.02 17.81 9.60
CA VAL A 53 17.15 16.69 8.66
C VAL A 53 16.93 17.14 7.22
N PHE A 54 17.38 16.30 6.29
CA PHE A 54 17.45 16.59 4.88
C PHE A 54 16.58 15.61 4.08
N THR A 55 15.96 16.12 3.02
CA THR A 55 15.21 15.31 2.05
C THR A 55 15.68 15.64 0.63
N THR A 56 15.56 14.67 -0.29
CA THR A 56 15.88 14.89 -1.71
C THR A 56 14.71 15.56 -2.43
N ARG A 57 14.98 16.45 -3.39
CA ARG A 57 13.95 17.02 -4.28
C ARG A 57 13.22 15.92 -5.05
N GLY A 58 11.92 15.75 -4.76
CA GLY A 58 11.06 14.72 -5.35
C GLY A 58 10.82 13.53 -4.42
N ILE A 59 9.54 13.21 -4.18
CA ILE A 59 9.09 12.03 -3.43
C ILE A 59 9.38 10.81 -4.31
N ASN A 60 10.60 10.26 -4.24
CA ASN A 60 10.97 9.11 -5.05
C ASN A 60 10.28 7.83 -4.53
N ALA A 61 9.80 7.01 -5.47
CA ALA A 61 9.04 5.78 -5.22
C ALA A 61 9.81 4.65 -4.49
N SER A 62 11.09 4.85 -4.12
CA SER A 62 11.87 3.91 -3.27
C SER A 62 11.81 4.21 -1.76
N GLY A 63 10.76 4.92 -1.34
CA GLY A 63 10.40 5.07 0.08
C GLY A 63 10.93 6.38 0.63
N ALA A 64 10.04 7.35 0.73
CA ALA A 64 10.28 8.70 1.20
C ALA A 64 10.97 8.66 2.57
N ARG A 65 12.28 8.99 2.61
CA ARG A 65 13.11 8.94 3.80
C ARG A 65 13.76 10.28 4.08
N TYR A 66 13.99 10.58 5.35
CA TYR A 66 14.80 11.72 5.77
C TYR A 66 16.20 11.27 6.21
N HIS A 67 17.16 12.18 6.06
CA HIS A 67 18.59 11.93 6.22
C HIS A 67 19.21 12.97 7.16
N VAL A 68 20.37 12.67 7.74
CA VAL A 68 21.24 13.68 8.35
C VAL A 68 22.21 14.23 7.30
N ASP A 69 22.93 15.30 7.64
CA ASP A 69 23.94 15.88 6.75
C ASP A 69 24.99 14.82 6.35
N LYS A 70 25.54 14.96 5.14
CA LYS A 70 26.58 14.07 4.58
C LYS A 70 26.17 12.60 4.36
N CYS A 71 24.88 12.27 4.38
CA CYS A 71 24.46 10.91 4.02
C CYS A 71 24.83 10.57 2.57
N ARG A 72 25.41 9.37 2.34
CA ARG A 72 25.76 8.88 0.98
C ARG A 72 24.59 8.81 -0.02
N TYR A 73 23.36 8.78 0.48
CA TYR A 73 22.15 8.73 -0.34
C TYR A 73 21.52 10.10 -0.59
N LEU A 74 22.03 11.13 0.08
CA LEU A 74 21.57 12.50 -0.08
C LEU A 74 22.15 13.06 -1.39
N LYS A 75 21.27 13.35 -2.34
CA LYS A 75 21.62 13.90 -3.66
C LYS A 75 21.60 15.43 -3.65
N ASN A 76 22.12 16.04 -4.72
CA ASN A 76 22.05 17.48 -4.96
C ASN A 76 20.58 17.96 -4.93
N GLY A 77 20.31 19.11 -4.30
CA GLY A 77 18.95 19.63 -4.10
C GLY A 77 18.31 19.15 -2.81
N GLN A 78 18.88 19.58 -1.69
CA GLN A 78 18.44 19.22 -0.34
C GLN A 78 17.44 20.23 0.19
N ILE A 79 16.42 19.74 0.92
CA ILE A 79 15.50 20.59 1.66
C ILE A 79 15.73 20.30 3.15
N HIS A 80 16.11 21.35 3.88
CA HIS A 80 16.21 21.32 5.34
C HIS A 80 14.81 21.37 5.92
N ILE A 81 14.47 20.38 6.73
CA ILE A 81 13.23 20.33 7.48
C ILE A 81 13.51 19.77 8.87
N ASP A 82 12.63 20.07 9.82
CA ASP A 82 12.70 19.44 11.13
C ASP A 82 12.24 17.99 11.05
N GLU A 83 12.77 17.15 11.92
CA GLU A 83 12.37 15.75 11.99
C GLU A 83 10.87 15.56 12.20
N ARG A 84 10.26 16.38 13.06
CA ARG A 84 8.80 16.32 13.30
C ARG A 84 8.01 16.53 12.02
N ILE A 85 8.44 17.50 11.21
CA ILE A 85 7.82 17.81 9.91
C ILE A 85 8.05 16.65 8.94
N ALA A 86 9.24 16.04 8.95
CA ALA A 86 9.53 14.87 8.14
C ALA A 86 8.59 13.70 8.48
N LEU A 87 8.39 13.41 9.76
CA LEU A 87 7.49 12.35 10.23
C LEU A 87 6.02 12.67 9.90
N GLN A 88 5.58 13.92 10.07
CA GLN A 88 4.24 14.36 9.66
C GLN A 88 3.98 14.19 8.16
N ARG A 89 5.03 14.36 7.33
CA ARG A 89 4.97 14.10 5.88
C ARG A 89 5.02 12.61 5.52
N GLY A 90 5.03 11.71 6.51
CA GLY A 90 5.12 10.27 6.31
C GLY A 90 6.50 9.79 5.86
N LEU A 91 7.55 10.59 6.10
CA LEU A 91 8.91 10.19 5.79
C LEU A 91 9.46 9.26 6.87
N LEU A 92 10.15 8.21 6.46
CA LEU A 92 10.80 7.27 7.37
C LEU A 92 12.27 7.63 7.62
N PRO A 93 12.88 7.26 8.76
CA PRO A 93 14.31 7.46 8.95
C PRO A 93 15.15 6.66 7.95
N CYS A 94 16.27 7.24 7.52
CA CYS A 94 17.27 6.52 6.76
C CYS A 94 18.02 5.51 7.64
N SER A 95 17.97 4.23 7.28
CA SER A 95 18.66 3.14 8.00
C SER A 95 20.17 3.28 8.10
N VAL A 96 20.79 4.13 7.27
CA VAL A 96 22.23 4.42 7.35
C VAL A 96 22.52 5.61 8.25
N CYS A 97 21.61 6.60 8.33
CA CYS A 97 21.80 7.79 9.15
C CYS A 97 21.40 7.55 10.60
N LEU A 98 20.29 6.83 10.78
CA LEU A 98 19.54 6.72 12.03
C LEU A 98 19.20 5.24 12.25
N PRO A 99 20.19 4.38 12.51
CA PRO A 99 19.97 2.94 12.70
C PRO A 99 19.04 2.67 13.90
N GLU A 100 19.21 3.42 14.98
CA GLU A 100 18.38 3.30 16.21
C GLU A 100 16.90 3.59 15.94
N ARG A 101 16.58 4.55 15.06
CA ARG A 101 15.18 4.89 14.71
C ARG A 101 14.57 3.97 13.65
N THR A 102 15.38 3.08 13.09
CA THR A 102 14.97 2.17 12.01
C THR A 102 14.62 0.77 12.56
N SER A 103 14.95 0.43 13.81
CA SER A 103 14.66 -0.88 14.42
C SER A 103 13.18 -1.26 14.26
N ASP A 104 12.30 -0.31 14.50
CA ASP A 104 10.85 -0.53 14.55
C ASP A 104 10.21 -0.52 13.15
N LEU A 105 10.93 -0.02 12.13
CA LEU A 105 10.47 -0.01 10.74
C LEU A 105 10.38 -1.41 10.14
N SER A 106 11.06 -2.39 10.74
CA SER A 106 11.00 -3.79 10.34
C SER A 106 9.56 -4.33 10.37
N HIS A 107 8.74 -3.87 11.33
CA HIS A 107 7.33 -4.24 11.46
C HIS A 107 6.42 -3.51 10.45
N LEU A 108 6.73 -2.26 10.11
CA LEU A 108 5.97 -1.47 9.14
C LEU A 108 6.25 -1.86 7.69
N ARG A 109 7.41 -2.48 7.45
CA ARG A 109 7.81 -2.98 6.14
C ARG A 109 7.26 -4.38 5.96
N GLN A 110 5.94 -4.50 5.79
CA GLN A 110 5.32 -5.76 5.37
C GLN A 110 6.09 -6.25 4.14
N LYS A 111 6.84 -7.34 4.30
CA LYS A 111 7.65 -7.93 3.24
C LYS A 111 6.68 -8.47 2.21
N LYS A 112 6.38 -7.68 1.18
CA LYS A 112 5.59 -8.14 0.04
C LYS A 112 6.32 -9.35 -0.52
N VAL A 113 5.76 -10.54 -0.29
CA VAL A 113 6.25 -11.78 -0.87
C VAL A 113 5.93 -11.71 -2.35
N VAL A 114 6.83 -11.15 -3.13
CA VAL A 114 6.71 -11.15 -4.58
C VAL A 114 7.02 -12.57 -5.04
N PRO A 115 6.08 -13.28 -5.70
CA PRO A 115 6.34 -14.61 -6.20
C PRO A 115 7.51 -14.55 -7.18
N LYS A 116 8.49 -15.44 -6.99
CA LYS A 116 9.67 -15.52 -7.86
C LYS A 116 9.20 -15.90 -9.26
N LYS A 117 9.37 -15.00 -10.23
CA LYS A 117 9.12 -15.31 -11.65
C LYS A 117 9.99 -16.50 -12.07
N ASN A 118 9.37 -17.50 -12.72
CA ASN A 118 10.10 -18.62 -13.31
C ASN A 118 10.90 -18.08 -14.50
N VAL A 119 12.21 -17.89 -14.31
CA VAL A 119 13.14 -17.43 -15.35
C VAL A 119 13.92 -18.64 -15.84
N TYR A 120 13.93 -18.84 -17.16
CA TYR A 120 14.73 -19.87 -17.81
C TYR A 120 15.79 -19.26 -18.72
N ARG A 121 16.87 -20.01 -18.94
CA ARG A 121 17.92 -19.64 -19.89
C ARG A 121 17.43 -19.85 -21.32
N LYS A 122 17.59 -18.84 -22.18
CA LYS A 122 17.25 -18.92 -23.61
C LYS A 122 18.36 -19.59 -24.41
N CYS A 123 17.97 -20.24 -25.50
CA CYS A 123 18.88 -20.83 -26.48
C CYS A 123 19.84 -19.79 -27.06
N GLY A 124 21.14 -20.11 -27.11
CA GLY A 124 22.19 -19.21 -27.60
C GLY A 124 22.29 -19.07 -29.12
N PHE A 125 21.51 -19.83 -29.89
CA PHE A 125 21.60 -19.87 -31.34
C PHE A 125 21.06 -18.58 -32.00
N LYS A 126 21.75 -18.12 -33.05
CA LYS A 126 21.31 -17.01 -33.91
C LYS A 126 20.82 -17.55 -35.25
N THR A 127 19.62 -17.16 -35.68
CA THR A 127 19.07 -17.51 -37.00
C THR A 127 19.86 -16.87 -38.13
N ASN A 128 19.62 -17.31 -39.37
CA ASN A 128 20.26 -16.71 -40.55
C ASN A 128 19.93 -15.22 -40.70
N SER A 129 18.77 -14.78 -40.22
CA SER A 129 18.40 -13.37 -40.09
C SER A 129 19.09 -12.62 -38.94
N GLY A 130 19.97 -13.27 -38.17
CA GLY A 130 20.68 -12.69 -37.03
C GLY A 130 19.90 -12.67 -35.71
N ALA A 131 18.61 -13.03 -35.71
CA ALA A 131 17.77 -13.03 -34.52
C ALA A 131 18.13 -14.16 -33.54
N LYS A 132 18.06 -13.89 -32.23
CA LYS A 132 18.26 -14.93 -31.20
C LYS A 132 17.07 -15.88 -31.13
N CYS A 133 17.36 -17.17 -30.95
CA CYS A 133 16.33 -18.17 -30.70
C CYS A 133 15.56 -17.85 -29.40
N ARG A 134 14.23 -17.91 -29.46
CA ARG A 134 13.36 -17.58 -28.31
C ARG A 134 13.10 -18.76 -27.37
N ARG A 135 13.42 -19.99 -27.78
CA ARG A 135 13.14 -21.22 -27.03
C ARG A 135 14.02 -21.33 -25.76
N LYS A 136 13.49 -22.02 -24.74
CA LYS A 136 14.27 -22.44 -23.56
C LYS A 136 15.43 -23.34 -24.02
N ALA A 137 16.59 -23.13 -23.44
CA ALA A 137 17.71 -24.03 -23.62
C ALA A 137 17.55 -25.27 -22.73
N LEU A 138 18.01 -26.42 -23.21
CA LEU A 138 18.08 -27.63 -22.40
C LEU A 138 18.97 -27.38 -21.19
N ASP A 139 18.66 -28.02 -20.07
CA ASP A 139 19.37 -27.76 -18.81
C ASP A 139 20.87 -28.08 -18.97
N ASP A 140 21.21 -29.14 -19.73
CA ASP A 140 22.57 -29.59 -19.99
C ASP A 140 23.27 -28.95 -21.20
N SER A 141 22.63 -28.05 -21.96
CA SER A 141 23.25 -27.50 -23.18
C SER A 141 22.97 -26.02 -23.43
N ARG A 142 23.84 -25.33 -24.17
CA ARG A 142 23.62 -23.91 -24.52
C ARG A 142 22.41 -23.70 -25.43
N TYR A 143 21.90 -24.77 -26.03
CA TYR A 143 20.93 -24.74 -27.11
C TYR A 143 19.60 -25.38 -26.72
N CYS A 144 18.56 -25.12 -27.52
CA CYS A 144 17.31 -25.87 -27.43
C CYS A 144 17.44 -27.18 -28.21
N GLU A 145 16.47 -28.09 -28.05
CA GLU A 145 16.42 -29.38 -28.74
C GLU A 145 16.72 -29.28 -30.25
N LEU A 146 16.16 -28.28 -30.93
CA LEU A 146 16.35 -28.06 -32.37
C LEU A 146 17.76 -27.60 -32.77
N HIS A 147 18.50 -27.00 -31.83
CA HIS A 147 19.87 -26.52 -32.07
C HIS A 147 20.92 -27.32 -31.29
N TYR A 148 20.51 -28.36 -30.57
CA TYR A 148 21.37 -29.21 -29.74
C TYR A 148 22.43 -29.95 -30.58
N SER A 149 22.05 -30.44 -31.76
CA SER A 149 22.94 -31.16 -32.67
C SER A 149 24.04 -30.29 -33.31
N ARG A 150 23.90 -28.94 -33.28
CA ARG A 150 24.92 -28.02 -33.82
C ARG A 150 26.13 -27.86 -32.89
N GLU A 151 25.99 -28.21 -31.62
CA GLU A 151 27.11 -28.26 -30.67
C GLU A 151 28.02 -29.46 -30.95
N ARG A 152 27.43 -30.58 -31.36
CA ARG A 152 28.16 -31.84 -31.61
C ARG A 152 28.90 -31.87 -32.96
N LYS A 153 28.46 -31.10 -33.96
CA LYS A 153 29.16 -30.99 -35.27
C LYS A 153 30.48 -30.20 -35.23
N LYS A 154 30.87 -29.69 -34.05
CA LYS A 154 32.09 -28.88 -33.87
C LYS A 154 33.32 -29.66 -33.38
N LYS A 155 33.30 -30.99 -33.45
CA LYS A 155 34.46 -31.85 -33.21
C LYS A 155 34.53 -32.94 -34.25
#